data_AF-A0A1C5FPQ0-F1
#
_entry.id   AF-A0A1C5FPQ0-F1
#
_cell.length_a   1.000
_cell.length_b   1.000
_cell.length_c   1.000
_cell.angle_alpha   90.00
_cell.angle_beta   90.00
_cell.angle_gamma   90.00
#
_symmetry.space_group_name_H-M   'P 1'
#
loop_
_entity.id
_entity.type
_entity.pdbx_description
1 polymer ?
#
loop_
_entity_poly.entity_id
_entity_poly.type
_entity_poly.pdbx_seq_one_letter_code
_entity_poly.pdbx_strand_id
1 'polypeptide(L)' 'MRVGLLTEGGYPYATGDARVWCDRLVRGLAQHEFEVYALGRDPGQEAGGWGDLPRNVGWVRTAPLWGEPVRRPGGRGGRR' A
#
# COMPACT_ATOMS: atom_id res chain seq x y z
N MET A 1 19.56 -2.66 9.76
CA MET A 1 18.37 -3.31 10.37
C MET A 1 17.19 -3.07 9.45
N ARG A 2 16.46 -4.12 9.07
CA ARG A 2 15.29 -4.06 8.19
C ARG A 2 14.01 -4.04 9.03
N VAL A 3 13.06 -3.19 8.68
CA VAL A 3 11.80 -3.01 9.40
C VAL A 3 10.63 -3.28 8.44
N GLY A 4 9.75 -4.21 8.83
CA GLY A 4 8.48 -4.40 8.13
C GLY A 4 7.41 -3.47 8.70
N LEU A 5 6.87 -2.57 7.87
CA LEU A 5 5.78 -1.68 8.25
C LEU A 5 4.46 -2.21 7.66
N LEU A 6 3.62 -2.82 8.51
CA LEU A 6 2.28 -3.26 8.13
C LEU A 6 1.28 -2.14 8.42
N THR A 7 0.45 -1.83 7.42
CA THR A 7 -0.55 -0.75 7.52
C THR A 7 -1.91 -1.25 7.08
N GLU A 8 -2.89 -1.17 7.97
CA GLU A 8 -4.31 -1.42 7.66
C GLU A 8 -4.88 -0.19 6.94
N GLY A 9 -5.44 -0.36 5.75
CA GLY A 9 -5.85 0.77 4.88
C GLY A 9 -4.74 1.26 3.95
N GLY A 10 -3.54 0.70 4.10
CA GLY A 10 -2.45 0.65 3.13
C GLY A 10 -1.67 1.94 2.92
N TYR A 11 -0.49 2.12 3.49
CA TYR A 11 0.50 3.08 2.99
C TYR A 11 1.14 2.54 1.70
N PRO A 12 1.47 3.38 0.69
CA PRO A 12 1.02 4.76 0.46
C PRO A 12 -0.42 5.04 0.00
N TYR A 13 -1.32 4.07 -0.12
CA TYR A 13 -2.70 4.27 -0.60
C TYR A 13 -3.67 4.93 0.38
N ALA A 14 -3.31 4.99 1.66
CA ALA A 14 -4.15 5.51 2.71
C ALA A 14 -4.31 6.99 2.45
N THR A 15 -5.55 7.44 2.36
CA THR A 15 -5.87 8.86 2.20
C THR A 15 -6.03 9.48 3.58
N GLY A 16 -5.34 10.59 3.85
CA GLY A 16 -5.46 11.36 5.10
C GLY A 16 -4.28 11.20 6.06
N ASP A 17 -4.53 11.39 7.35
CA ASP A 17 -3.49 11.53 8.39
C ASP A 17 -2.60 10.29 8.56
N ALA A 18 -3.14 9.09 8.32
CA ALA A 18 -2.39 7.85 8.43
C ALA A 18 -1.18 7.79 7.47
N ARG A 19 -1.34 8.31 6.24
CA ARG A 19 -0.23 8.38 5.28
C ARG A 19 0.82 9.40 5.69
N VAL A 20 0.39 10.56 6.20
CA VAL A 20 1.31 11.62 6.66
C VAL A 20 2.12 11.13 7.86
N TRP A 21 1.48 10.40 8.77
CA TRP A 21 2.17 9.83 9.93
C TRP A 21 3.17 8.73 9.53
N CYS A 22 2.77 7.82 8.63
CA CYS A 22 3.68 6.79 8.12
C CYS A 22 4.89 7.38 7.39
N ASP A 23 4.67 8.40 6.54
CA ASP A 23 5.75 9.10 5.85
C ASP A 23 6.72 9.78 6.83
N ARG A 24 6.20 10.45 7.86
CA ARG A 24 7.02 11.05 8.93
C ARG A 24 7.82 10.01 9.71
N LEU A 25 7.21 8.87 10.03
CA LEU A 25 7.89 7.78 10.75
C LEU A 25 9.04 7.20 9.93
N VAL A 26 8.78 6.89 8.66
CA VAL A 26 9.80 6.35 7.74
C VAL A 26 10.92 7.35 7.51
N ARG A 27 10.61 8.64 7.35
CA ARG A 27 11.63 9.70 7.22
C ARG A 27 12.42 9.94 8.50
N GLY A 28 11.76 9.85 9.66
CA GLY A 28 12.41 9.99 10.97
C GLY A 28 13.35 8.83 11.31
N LEU A 29 13.15 7.67 10.66
CA LEU A 29 13.95 6.46 10.83
C LEU A 29 14.79 6.16 9.57
N ALA A 30 15.33 7.19 8.91
CA ALA A 30 16.04 7.07 7.64
C ALA A 30 17.28 6.14 7.65
N GLN A 31 17.80 5.77 8.82
CA GLN A 31 18.87 4.79 9.00
C GLN A 31 18.40 3.33 8.86
N HIS A 32 17.09 3.10 8.79
CA HIS A 32 16.48 1.77 8.64
C HIS A 32 15.86 1.63 7.25
N GLU A 33 16.04 0.46 6.66
CA GLU A 33 15.32 0.06 5.45
C GLU A 33 13.92 -0.43 5.83
N PHE A 34 12.93 0.08 5.12
CA PHE A 34 11.54 -0.26 5.30
C PHE A 34 11.00 -1.09 4.15
N GLU A 35 10.34 -2.17 4.50
CA GLU A 35 9.42 -2.89 3.62
C GLU A 35 7.99 -2.59 4.05
N VAL A 36 7.22 -2.01 3.15
CA VAL A 36 5.85 -1.61 3.46
C VAL A 36 4.89 -2.68 2.96
N TYR A 37 4.01 -3.12 3.84
CA TYR A 37 2.92 -4.03 3.53
C TYR A 37 1.59 -3.30 3.72
N ALA A 38 0.95 -2.98 2.60
CA ALA A 38 -0.36 -2.39 2.56
C ALA A 38 -1.42 -3.49 2.65
N LEU A 39 -2.10 -3.60 3.79
CA LEU A 39 -3.19 -4.56 3.97
C LEU A 39 -4.52 -3.90 3.58
N GLY A 40 -5.14 -4.42 2.52
CA GLY A 40 -6.35 -3.85 1.93
C GLY A 40 -7.32 -4.90 1.42
N ARG A 41 -8.47 -4.46 0.90
CA ARG A 41 -9.48 -5.35 0.30
C ARG A 41 -9.26 -5.56 -1.21
N ASP A 42 -8.57 -4.63 -1.87
CA ASP A 42 -8.44 -4.62 -3.33
C ASP A 42 -6.97 -4.51 -3.77
N PRO A 43 -6.44 -5.47 -4.55
CA PRO A 43 -5.09 -5.42 -5.10
C PRO A 43 -4.95 -4.39 -6.24
N GLY A 44 -6.06 -3.88 -6.79
CA GLY A 44 -6.08 -2.87 -7.85
C GLY A 44 -5.56 -1.49 -7.45
N GLN A 45 -5.34 -1.24 -6.15
CA GLN A 45 -4.69 -0.03 -5.66
C GLN A 45 -3.24 0.10 -6.20
N GLU A 46 -2.59 -1.01 -6.56
CA GLU A 46 -1.28 -1.05 -7.23
C GLU A 46 -1.23 -0.30 -8.56
N ALA A 47 -2.36 -0.18 -9.26
CA ALA A 47 -2.44 0.51 -10.54
C ALA A 47 -2.41 2.05 -10.43
N GLY A 48 -2.64 2.61 -9.23
CA GLY A 48 -2.67 4.08 -9.01
C GLY A 48 -1.29 4.73 -8.93
N GLY A 49 -0.22 3.93 -8.84
CA GLY A 49 1.13 4.41 -8.62
C GLY A 49 1.34 4.95 -7.20
N TRP A 50 2.56 4.78 -6.69
CA TRP A 50 2.99 5.41 -5.45
C TRP A 50 3.51 6.81 -5.79
N GLY A 51 3.28 7.79 -4.90
CA GLY A 51 3.97 9.08 -5.00
C GLY A 51 5.47 8.94 -4.70
N ASP A 52 6.16 10.07 -4.51
CA ASP A 52 7.58 10.08 -4.16
C ASP A 52 7.82 9.36 -2.82
N LEU A 53 8.30 8.11 -2.90
CA LEU A 53 8.60 7.27 -1.75
C LEU A 53 9.96 7.67 -1.18
N PRO A 54 10.11 7.74 0.16
CA PRO A 54 11.41 7.96 0.77
C PRO A 54 12.41 6.89 0.31
N ARG A 55 13.66 7.29 0.05
CA ARG A 55 14.74 6.40 -0.46
C ARG A 55 14.99 5.15 0.40
N ASN A 56 14.59 5.19 1.68
CA ASN A 56 14.75 4.10 2.62
C ASN A 56 13.56 3.13 2.61
N VAL A 57 12.55 3.34 1.74
CA VAL A 57 11.54 2.34 1.39
C VAL A 57 12.02 1.58 0.17
N GLY A 58 12.50 0.35 0.38
CA GLY A 58 12.99 -0.48 -0.72
C GLY A 58 11.86 -1.09 -1.55
N TRP A 59 10.70 -1.31 -0.91
CA TRP A 59 9.60 -1.98 -1.56
C TRP A 59 8.27 -1.76 -0.85
N VAL A 60 7.20 -1.83 -1.64
CA VAL A 60 5.83 -1.86 -1.14
C VAL A 60 5.07 -3.00 -1.79
N ARG A 61 4.43 -3.84 -0.96
CA ARG A 61 3.49 -4.88 -1.41
C ARG A 61 2.09 -4.59 -0.90
N THR A 62 1.11 -4.92 -1.73
CA THR A 62 -0.29 -5.00 -1.31
C THR A 62 -0.62 -6.45 -0.99
N ALA A 63 -1.23 -6.69 0.17
CA ALA A 63 -1.73 -8.00 0.54
C ALA A 63 -3.18 -7.91 1.02
N PRO A 64 -4.03 -8.90 0.71
CA PRO A 64 -5.41 -8.86 1.12
C PRO A 64 -5.55 -9.14 2.63
N LEU A 65 -6.28 -8.29 3.34
CA LEU A 65 -6.48 -8.44 4.79
C LEU A 65 -7.37 -9.64 5.15
N TRP A 66 -8.29 -10.06 4.26
CA TRP A 66 -9.31 -11.07 4.54
C TRP A 66 -9.26 -12.29 3.60
N GLY A 67 -8.08 -12.68 3.14
CA GLY A 67 -7.90 -13.76 2.17
C GLY A 67 -8.08 -13.33 0.72
N GLU A 68 -7.87 -14.24 -0.24
CA GLU A 68 -7.79 -13.93 -1.67
C GLU A 68 -9.01 -13.09 -2.13
N PRO A 69 -8.81 -11.91 -2.74
CA PRO A 69 -9.91 -11.07 -3.21
C PRO A 69 -10.71 -11.86 -4.25
N VAL A 70 -12.02 -11.99 -4.03
CA VAL A 70 -12.88 -12.68 -5.00
C VAL A 70 -12.79 -11.94 -6.34
N ARG A 71 -12.26 -12.61 -7.36
CA ARG A 71 -12.19 -12.05 -8.71
C ARG A 71 -13.62 -11.78 -9.18
N ARG A 72 -14.05 -10.52 -9.16
CA ARG A 72 -15.34 -10.13 -9.77
C ARG A 72 -15.21 -10.36 -11.28
N PRO A 73 -16.07 -11.18 -11.91
CA PRO A 73 -16.06 -11.30 -13.36
C PRO A 73 -16.33 -9.92 -13.95
N GLY A 74 -15.40 -9.44 -14.78
CA GLY A 74 -15.51 -8.14 -15.44
C GLY A 74 -16.83 -8.05 -16.20
N GLY A 75 -17.64 -7.06 -15.85
CA GLY A 75 -18.87 -6.73 -16.55
C GLY A 75 -18.57 -6.26 -17.96
N ARG A 76 -18.48 -7.19 -18.90
CA ARG A 76 -18.40 -6.93 -20.33
C ARG A 76 -19.82 -6.85 -20.90
N GLY A 77 -20.20 -5.66 -21.34
CA GLY A 77 -21.04 -5.48 -22.53
C GLY A 77 -22.55 -5.50 -22.32
N GLY A 78 -23.12 -4.32 -22.05
CA GLY A 78 -24.52 -4.02 -22.32
C GLY A 78 -24.63 -2.80 -23.22
N ARG A 79 -24.25 -2.92 -24.50
CA ARG A 79 -24.69 -1.98 -25.53
C ARG A 79 -26.11 -2.36 -25.92
N ARG A 80 -27.10 -1.57 -25.53
CA ARG A 80 -28.36 -1.42 -26.25
C ARG A 80 -28.77 0.03 -26.19
#